data_AF-A0A7S0QJN6-F1
#
_entry.id   AF-A0A7S0QJN6-F1
#
_cell.length_a   1.000
_cell.length_b   1.000
_cell.length_c   1.000
_cell.angle_alpha   90.00
_cell.angle_beta   90.00
_cell.angle_gamma   90.00
#
_symmetry.space_group_name_H-M   'P 1'
#
loop_
_entity.id
_entity.type
_entity.pdbx_description
1 polymer ?
#
loop_
_entity_poly.entity_id
_entity_poly.type
_entity_poly.pdbx_seq_one_letter_code
_entity_poly.pdbx_strand_id
1 'polypeptide(L)'
;MASEIVASGDESDEEDEEDYSDSDEEDEDSWIGWFCSRKGHQFLCLVDREYIEDNFNLYGLRALVPHYNEALDMILDVERMGDAPTEERQAKIQSSAEYLYGLIHARFVLTNDGLNAVLEKYYKADYGRCPRSNCMDMPVLPAAVSDNPNEDAVKVYCPGCGGLF
;
A
#
# COMPACT_ATOMS: atom_id res chain seq x y z
N MET A 1 -20.08 -72.33 11.13
CA MET A 1 -20.69 -71.77 9.91
C MET A 1 -20.07 -70.40 9.70
N ALA A 2 -19.50 -70.20 8.51
CA ALA A 2 -18.86 -68.96 8.09
C ALA A 2 -19.89 -67.86 7.82
N SER A 3 -19.52 -66.59 8.04
CA SER A 3 -19.31 -65.62 6.96
C SER A 3 -18.84 -64.28 7.52
N GLU A 4 -17.92 -63.69 6.75
CA GLU A 4 -17.16 -62.46 6.92
C GLU A 4 -18.00 -61.18 6.74
N ILE A 5 -17.46 -60.01 7.11
CA ILE A 5 -17.36 -58.81 6.23
C ILE A 5 -16.31 -57.83 6.81
N VAL A 6 -15.47 -57.35 5.87
CA VAL A 6 -14.36 -56.38 5.80
C VAL A 6 -14.54 -55.05 6.58
N ALA A 7 -13.53 -54.50 7.28
CA ALA A 7 -12.31 -53.76 6.90
C ALA A 7 -12.50 -52.25 6.63
N SER A 8 -11.87 -51.40 7.46
CA SER A 8 -11.34 -50.05 7.18
C SER A 8 -10.82 -49.51 8.52
N GLY A 9 -9.52 -49.32 8.74
CA GLY A 9 -8.76 -48.25 8.11
C GLY A 9 -9.01 -46.99 8.93
N ASP A 10 -8.23 -46.80 10.00
CA ASP A 10 -8.25 -45.57 10.82
C ASP A 10 -7.55 -44.50 9.96
N GLU A 11 -8.35 -43.69 9.27
CA GLU A 11 -7.89 -42.58 8.45
C GLU A 11 -7.53 -41.43 9.38
N SER A 12 -6.25 -41.07 9.39
CA SER A 12 -5.71 -39.89 10.04
C SER A 12 -6.21 -38.64 9.30
N ASP A 13 -7.09 -37.87 9.95
CA ASP A 13 -7.41 -36.51 9.55
C ASP A 13 -6.19 -35.61 9.88
N GLU A 14 -5.26 -35.49 8.93
CA GLU A 14 -4.28 -34.41 8.91
C GLU A 14 -4.99 -33.18 8.32
N GLU A 15 -5.43 -32.28 9.21
CA GLU A 15 -5.91 -30.95 8.82
C GLU A 15 -4.70 -30.15 8.31
N ASP A 16 -4.64 -29.91 6.99
CA ASP A 16 -3.70 -28.97 6.38
C ASP A 16 -4.00 -27.56 6.92
N GLU A 17 -3.27 -27.15 7.96
CA GLU A 17 -3.16 -25.75 8.36
C GLU A 17 -2.40 -25.01 7.24
N GLU A 18 -3.13 -24.45 6.27
CA GLU A 18 -2.59 -23.49 5.31
C GLU A 18 -2.12 -22.25 6.11
N ASP A 19 -0.81 -22.18 6.32
CA ASP A 19 -0.09 -21.04 6.92
C ASP A 19 -0.23 -19.80 6.02
N TYR A 20 -1.28 -19.02 6.28
CA TYR A 20 -1.58 -17.75 5.61
C TYR A 20 -0.74 -16.58 6.15
N SER A 21 0.26 -16.81 6.99
CA SER A 21 0.93 -15.74 7.75
C SER A 21 2.22 -15.18 7.14
N ASP A 22 2.75 -15.80 6.08
CA ASP A 22 4.05 -15.42 5.49
C ASP A 22 4.01 -14.15 4.63
N SER A 23 2.83 -13.78 4.10
CA SER A 23 2.70 -12.64 3.17
C SER A 23 2.81 -11.27 3.85
N ASP A 24 2.39 -11.15 5.12
CA ASP A 24 2.39 -9.86 5.83
C ASP A 24 3.81 -9.46 6.29
N GLU A 25 4.70 -10.42 6.54
CA GLU A 25 6.08 -10.14 6.98
C GLU A 25 6.98 -9.63 5.84
N GLU A 26 6.81 -10.15 4.62
CA GLU A 26 7.56 -9.68 3.44
C GLU A 26 7.26 -8.21 3.08
N ASP A 27 6.02 -7.78 3.34
CA ASP A 27 5.59 -6.41 3.07
C ASP A 27 6.23 -5.39 4.02
N GLU A 28 6.45 -5.74 5.30
CA GLU A 28 7.06 -4.85 6.30
C GLU A 28 8.54 -4.53 6.02
N ASP A 29 9.28 -5.48 5.45
CA ASP A 29 10.72 -5.35 5.15
C ASP A 29 11.00 -4.68 3.78
N SER A 30 9.97 -4.44 2.97
CA SER A 30 10.09 -3.76 1.67
C SER A 30 10.28 -2.24 1.80
N TRP A 31 10.78 -1.58 0.74
CA TRP A 31 10.82 -0.10 0.68
C TRP A 31 9.44 0.51 0.87
N ILE A 32 8.40 -0.12 0.32
CA ILE A 32 7.01 0.35 0.39
C ILE A 32 6.50 0.26 1.85
N GLY A 33 6.70 -0.88 2.51
CA GLY A 33 6.35 -1.07 3.92
C GLY A 33 7.07 -0.09 4.83
N TRP A 34 8.40 0.02 4.67
CA TRP A 34 9.20 1.03 5.37
C TRP A 34 8.68 2.46 5.12
N PHE A 35 8.38 2.81 3.88
CA PHE A 35 7.94 4.16 3.53
C PHE A 35 6.58 4.47 4.14
N CYS A 36 5.61 3.56 4.05
CA CYS A 36 4.26 3.74 4.60
C CYS A 36 4.22 3.74 6.13
N SER A 37 5.15 3.05 6.81
CA SER A 37 5.22 3.04 8.28
C SER A 37 5.80 4.33 8.90
N ARG A 38 6.39 5.22 8.09
CA ARG A 38 6.98 6.48 8.58
C ARG A 38 5.93 7.40 9.20
N LYS A 39 6.32 8.08 10.29
CA LYS A 39 5.50 9.11 10.92
C LYS A 39 5.12 10.18 9.90
N GLY A 40 3.82 10.38 9.71
CA GLY A 40 3.25 11.32 8.74
C GLY A 40 2.67 10.65 7.49
N HIS A 41 2.92 9.36 7.27
CA HIS A 41 2.46 8.62 6.09
C HIS A 41 1.23 7.72 6.35
N GLN A 42 0.53 7.97 7.45
CA GLN A 42 -0.65 7.21 7.90
C GLN A 42 -1.78 7.13 6.87
N PHE A 43 -1.81 8.07 5.92
CA PHE A 43 -2.82 8.14 4.86
C PHE A 43 -2.50 7.26 3.65
N LEU A 44 -1.28 6.73 3.56
CA LEU A 44 -0.89 5.80 2.51
C LEU A 44 -1.36 4.38 2.84
N CYS A 45 -1.67 3.63 1.79
CA CYS A 45 -1.78 2.18 1.84
C CYS A 45 -0.58 1.60 1.07
N LEU A 46 -0.29 0.31 1.30
CA LEU A 46 0.67 -0.42 0.49
C LEU A 46 0.09 -0.56 -0.93
N VAL A 47 0.92 -0.34 -1.94
CA VAL A 47 0.56 -0.54 -3.34
C VAL A 47 1.19 -1.85 -3.78
N ASP A 48 0.37 -2.75 -4.31
CA ASP A 48 0.82 -4.07 -4.75
C ASP A 48 1.97 -3.95 -5.75
N ARG A 49 3.00 -4.78 -5.57
CA ARG A 49 4.17 -4.80 -6.46
C ARG A 49 3.75 -5.05 -7.91
N GLU A 50 2.81 -5.97 -8.15
CA GLU A 50 2.30 -6.31 -9.48
C GLU A 50 1.68 -5.09 -10.17
N TYR A 51 1.02 -4.21 -9.42
CA TYR A 51 0.45 -2.98 -9.96
C TYR A 51 1.54 -2.04 -10.47
N ILE A 52 2.66 -1.93 -9.74
CA ILE A 52 3.80 -1.08 -10.07
C ILE A 52 4.62 -1.66 -11.23
N GLU A 53 4.76 -2.99 -11.29
CA GLU A 53 5.53 -3.66 -12.35
C GLU A 53 4.84 -3.58 -13.73
N ASP A 54 3.52 -3.40 -13.77
CA ASP A 54 2.80 -3.13 -15.02
C ASP A 54 3.02 -1.68 -15.51
N ASN A 55 3.89 -1.55 -16.52
CA ASN A 55 4.21 -0.29 -17.17
C ASN A 55 3.00 0.48 -17.71
N PHE A 56 1.86 -0.17 -17.98
CA PHE A 56 0.65 0.51 -18.41
C PHE A 56 0.11 1.42 -17.30
N ASN A 57 0.13 0.98 -16.04
CA ASN A 57 -0.33 1.76 -14.88
C ASN A 57 0.54 2.99 -14.64
N LEU A 58 1.83 2.92 -15.01
CA LEU A 58 2.82 3.98 -14.83
C LEU A 58 2.91 4.96 -16.02
N TYR A 59 2.03 4.83 -17.02
CA TYR A 59 2.09 5.64 -18.23
C TYR A 59 2.14 7.15 -17.93
N GLY A 60 3.06 7.85 -18.59
CA GLY A 60 3.25 9.30 -18.48
C GLY A 60 4.07 9.77 -17.27
N LEU A 61 4.25 8.96 -16.23
CA LEU A 61 4.97 9.38 -15.01
C LEU A 61 6.46 9.65 -15.24
N ARG A 62 7.09 8.92 -16.17
CA ARG A 62 8.50 9.09 -16.52
C ARG A 62 8.88 10.51 -16.94
N ALA A 63 7.96 11.26 -17.55
CA ALA A 63 8.21 12.64 -17.96
C ALA A 63 8.13 13.64 -16.79
N LEU A 64 7.49 13.25 -15.68
CA LEU A 64 7.24 14.09 -14.51
C LEU A 64 8.28 13.91 -13.42
N VAL A 65 8.93 12.74 -13.35
CA VAL A 65 9.81 12.35 -12.24
C VAL A 65 11.28 12.33 -12.69
N PRO A 66 12.16 13.15 -12.07
CA PRO A 66 13.61 13.03 -12.25
C PRO A 66 14.11 11.64 -11.85
N HIS A 67 15.21 11.15 -12.43
CA HIS A 67 15.78 9.85 -12.05
C HIS A 67 14.78 8.67 -12.06
N TYR A 68 13.71 8.74 -12.87
CA TYR A 68 12.58 7.81 -12.84
C TYR A 68 12.95 6.32 -12.71
N ASN A 69 13.86 5.82 -13.55
CA ASN A 69 14.25 4.41 -13.50
C ASN A 69 14.87 4.05 -12.14
N GLU A 70 15.74 4.93 -11.61
CA GLU A 70 16.45 4.70 -10.35
C GLU A 70 15.52 4.81 -9.15
N ALA A 71 14.54 5.69 -9.25
CA ALA A 71 13.46 5.84 -8.28
C ALA A 71 12.55 4.60 -8.28
N LEU A 72 12.21 4.08 -9.46
CA LEU A 72 11.41 2.86 -9.60
C LEU A 72 12.16 1.63 -9.09
N ASP A 73 13.43 1.48 -9.45
CA ASP A 73 14.30 0.40 -8.93
C ASP A 73 14.35 0.45 -7.39
N MET A 74 14.41 1.64 -6.80
CA MET A 74 14.40 1.81 -5.34
C MET A 74 13.06 1.43 -4.71
N ILE A 75 11.93 1.81 -5.30
CA ILE A 75 10.58 1.43 -4.81
C ILE A 75 10.37 -0.08 -4.87
N LEU A 76 10.93 -0.72 -5.91
CA LEU A 76 10.83 -2.17 -6.15
C LEU A 76 12.01 -2.95 -5.56
N ASP A 77 12.78 -2.39 -4.63
CA ASP A 77 13.93 -3.04 -3.98
C ASP A 77 14.88 -3.79 -4.96
N VAL A 78 15.03 -3.26 -6.18
CA VAL A 78 15.87 -3.87 -7.22
C VAL A 78 17.33 -3.55 -6.92
N GLU A 79 18.10 -4.60 -6.64
CA GLU A 79 19.55 -4.46 -6.42
C GLU A 79 20.24 -3.92 -7.67
N ARG A 80 21.08 -2.90 -7.48
CA ARG A 80 21.84 -2.29 -8.57
C ARG A 80 23.22 -2.87 -8.65
N MET A 81 23.56 -3.40 -9.83
CA MET A 81 24.91 -3.82 -10.17
C MET A 81 25.78 -2.60 -10.47
N GLY A 82 26.72 -2.26 -9.58
CA GLY A 82 27.69 -1.18 -9.80
C GLY A 82 28.20 -0.52 -8.52
N ASP A 83 29.02 0.51 -8.68
CA ASP A 83 29.50 1.32 -7.55
C ASP A 83 28.34 2.09 -6.92
N ALA A 84 28.39 2.20 -5.59
CA ALA A 84 27.42 2.97 -4.83
C ALA A 84 27.42 4.44 -5.29
N PRO A 85 26.24 5.06 -5.50
CA PRO A 85 26.16 6.46 -5.87
C PRO A 85 26.69 7.35 -4.75
N THR A 86 27.08 8.58 -5.09
CA THR A 86 27.43 9.60 -4.09
C THR A 86 26.23 9.92 -3.21
N GLU A 87 26.46 10.34 -1.96
CA GLU A 87 25.39 10.69 -1.01
C GLU A 87 24.42 11.75 -1.58
N GLU A 88 24.95 12.77 -2.26
CA GLU A 88 24.13 13.81 -2.90
C GLU A 88 23.21 13.23 -3.98
N ARG A 89 23.72 12.28 -4.77
CA ARG A 89 22.94 11.63 -5.82
C ARG A 89 21.89 10.69 -5.22
N GLN A 90 22.25 9.96 -4.17
CA GLN A 90 21.33 9.09 -3.43
C GLN A 90 20.15 9.89 -2.85
N ALA A 91 20.41 11.07 -2.28
CA ALA A 91 19.34 11.94 -1.77
C ALA A 91 18.37 12.41 -2.86
N LYS A 92 18.86 12.70 -4.08
CA LYS A 92 18.00 13.07 -5.23
C LYS A 92 17.16 11.89 -5.72
N ILE A 93 17.72 10.68 -5.72
CA ILE A 93 16.97 9.45 -6.07
C ILE A 93 15.90 9.19 -5.03
N GLN A 94 16.22 9.27 -3.73
CA GLN A 94 15.25 9.13 -2.65
C GLN A 94 14.08 10.10 -2.82
N SER A 95 14.35 11.40 -2.99
CA SER A 95 13.30 12.39 -3.22
C SER A 95 12.45 12.08 -4.46
N SER A 96 13.05 11.50 -5.50
CA SER A 96 12.34 11.10 -6.70
C SER A 96 11.47 9.86 -6.48
N ALA A 97 11.92 8.90 -5.67
CA ALA A 97 11.16 7.71 -5.27
C ALA A 97 9.94 8.08 -4.42
N GLU A 98 10.11 8.94 -3.42
CA GLU A 98 9.00 9.42 -2.59
C GLU A 98 7.93 10.14 -3.44
N TYR A 99 8.39 10.98 -4.39
CA TYR A 99 7.49 11.68 -5.30
C TYR A 99 6.79 10.73 -6.28
N LEU A 100 7.52 9.78 -6.87
CA LEU A 100 6.98 8.78 -7.79
C LEU A 100 5.94 7.91 -7.08
N TYR A 101 6.25 7.41 -5.88
CA TYR A 101 5.32 6.59 -5.11
C TYR A 101 4.01 7.34 -4.80
N GLY A 102 4.08 8.63 -4.46
CA GLY A 102 2.87 9.45 -4.28
C GLY A 102 2.00 9.53 -5.54
N LEU A 103 2.61 9.66 -6.73
CA LEU A 103 1.87 9.68 -8.00
C LEU A 103 1.28 8.31 -8.37
N ILE A 104 1.98 7.22 -8.04
CA ILE A 104 1.49 5.85 -8.22
C ILE A 104 0.32 5.60 -7.29
N HIS A 105 0.48 5.91 -6.00
CA HIS A 105 -0.53 5.75 -4.96
C HIS A 105 -1.84 6.46 -5.32
N ALA A 106 -1.75 7.72 -5.81
CA ALA A 106 -2.91 8.48 -6.25
C ALA A 106 -3.71 7.81 -7.39
N ARG A 107 -3.05 7.00 -8.24
CA ARG A 107 -3.73 6.19 -9.28
C ARG A 107 -4.25 4.87 -8.71
N PHE A 108 -3.45 4.22 -7.87
CA PHE A 108 -3.78 2.93 -7.29
C PHE A 108 -5.06 2.98 -6.45
N VAL A 109 -5.25 4.02 -5.61
CA VAL A 109 -6.45 4.14 -4.76
C VAL A 109 -7.77 4.30 -5.54
N LEU A 110 -7.70 4.41 -6.87
CA LEU A 110 -8.87 4.44 -7.76
C LEU A 110 -9.17 3.08 -8.42
N THR A 111 -8.32 2.06 -8.22
CA THR A 111 -8.57 0.68 -8.62
C THR A 111 -9.43 -0.04 -7.58
N ASN A 112 -9.95 -1.23 -7.89
CA ASN A 112 -10.69 -2.01 -6.90
C ASN A 112 -9.79 -2.44 -5.73
N ASP A 113 -8.56 -2.87 -6.01
CA ASP A 113 -7.63 -3.33 -4.98
C ASP A 113 -7.20 -2.18 -4.06
N GLY A 114 -6.89 -1.02 -4.64
CA GLY A 114 -6.59 0.18 -3.86
C GLY A 114 -7.78 0.72 -3.07
N LEU A 115 -9.00 0.63 -3.60
CA LEU A 115 -10.21 0.97 -2.85
C LEU A 115 -10.43 0.02 -1.65
N ASN A 116 -10.17 -1.28 -1.82
CA ASN A 116 -10.25 -2.26 -0.74
C ASN A 116 -9.20 -1.95 0.35
N ALA A 117 -7.95 -1.69 -0.03
CA ALA A 117 -6.88 -1.33 0.91
C ALA A 117 -7.22 -0.04 1.70
N VAL A 118 -7.80 0.96 1.04
CA VAL A 118 -8.29 2.19 1.70
C VAL A 118 -9.46 1.88 2.63
N LEU A 119 -10.38 1.01 2.23
CA LEU A 119 -11.56 0.65 3.01
C LEU A 119 -11.18 -0.09 4.31
N GLU A 120 -10.20 -0.97 4.27
CA GLU A 120 -9.69 -1.66 5.46
C GLU A 120 -9.13 -0.67 6.49
N LYS A 121 -8.29 0.27 6.04
CA LYS A 121 -7.75 1.35 6.88
C LYS A 121 -8.86 2.25 7.44
N TYR A 122 -9.89 2.53 6.63
CA TYR A 122 -11.06 3.30 7.06
C TYR A 122 -11.82 2.63 8.20
N TYR A 123 -12.06 1.31 8.14
CA TYR A 123 -12.73 0.58 9.22
C TYR A 123 -11.91 0.52 10.51
N LYS A 124 -10.58 0.48 10.40
CA LYS A 124 -9.65 0.59 11.54
C LYS A 124 -9.55 2.02 12.09
N ALA A 125 -10.12 3.00 11.39
CA ALA A 125 -10.04 4.43 11.67
C ALA A 125 -8.60 4.99 11.66
N ASP A 126 -7.73 4.41 10.82
CA ASP A 126 -6.32 4.80 10.67
C ASP A 126 -6.16 6.23 10.15
N TYR A 127 -7.12 6.70 9.35
CA TYR A 127 -7.15 8.07 8.82
C TYR A 127 -7.65 9.09 9.85
N GLY A 128 -7.99 8.64 11.06
CA GLY A 128 -8.52 9.45 12.13
C GLY A 128 -10.05 9.49 12.16
N ARG A 129 -10.56 10.45 12.92
CA ARG A 129 -12.00 10.59 13.22
C ARG A 129 -12.44 12.03 13.06
N CYS A 130 -13.71 12.22 12.77
CA CYS A 130 -14.27 13.53 12.54
C CYS A 130 -14.12 14.42 13.78
N PRO A 131 -13.59 15.66 13.65
CA PRO A 131 -13.39 16.55 14.80
C PRO A 131 -14.70 17.13 15.37
N ARG A 132 -15.85 16.92 14.69
CA ARG A 132 -17.15 17.41 15.17
C ARG A 132 -17.75 16.43 16.18
N SER A 133 -18.07 16.93 17.37
CA SER A 133 -18.73 16.16 18.45
C SER A 133 -20.00 15.44 18.00
N ASN A 134 -20.78 16.04 17.10
CA ASN A 134 -22.07 15.49 16.67
C ASN A 134 -21.94 14.38 15.62
N CYS A 135 -20.72 14.10 15.14
CA CYS A 135 -20.44 12.98 14.23
C CYS A 135 -20.12 11.69 14.98
N MET A 136 -20.14 11.68 16.33
CA MET A 136 -19.92 10.48 17.15
C MET A 136 -18.68 9.70 16.72
N ASP A 137 -17.54 10.39 16.61
CA ASP A 137 -16.24 9.78 16.30
C ASP A 137 -16.20 9.03 14.95
N MET A 138 -17.03 9.43 13.98
CA MET A 138 -17.07 8.82 12.66
C MET A 138 -15.68 8.80 12.00
N PRO A 139 -15.22 7.63 11.48
CA PRO A 139 -14.00 7.56 10.70
C PRO A 139 -14.05 8.49 9.48
N VAL A 140 -12.89 8.96 9.04
CA VAL A 140 -12.74 9.88 7.91
C VAL A 140 -11.90 9.25 6.81
N LEU A 141 -11.96 9.81 5.61
CA LEU A 141 -11.13 9.40 4.47
C LEU A 141 -10.17 10.51 4.10
N PRO A 142 -8.94 10.19 3.64
CA PRO A 142 -8.05 11.19 3.07
C PRO A 142 -8.68 11.77 1.79
N ALA A 143 -8.50 13.06 1.57
CA ALA A 143 -9.00 13.77 0.41
C ALA A 143 -8.06 14.91 0.03
N ALA A 144 -8.01 15.22 -1.27
CA ALA A 144 -7.28 16.36 -1.80
C ALA A 144 -8.25 17.35 -2.43
N VAL A 145 -7.89 18.64 -2.44
CA VAL A 145 -8.65 19.69 -3.14
C VAL A 145 -8.09 20.01 -4.53
N SER A 146 -6.90 19.47 -4.83
CA SER A 146 -6.23 19.58 -6.12
C SER A 146 -5.50 18.28 -6.41
N ASP A 147 -5.46 17.91 -7.69
CA ASP A 147 -4.69 16.76 -8.19
C ASP A 147 -3.24 17.17 -8.51
N ASN A 148 -2.93 18.47 -8.48
CA ASN A 148 -1.59 18.97 -8.72
C ASN A 148 -0.74 18.86 -7.45
N PRO A 149 0.42 18.19 -7.50
CA PRO A 149 1.30 18.07 -6.35
C PRO A 149 1.76 19.43 -5.82
N ASN A 150 1.93 19.53 -4.50
CA ASN A 150 2.40 20.71 -3.77
C ASN A 150 1.49 21.95 -3.84
N GLU A 151 0.26 21.84 -4.34
CA GLU A 151 -0.71 22.97 -4.30
C GLU A 151 -1.41 23.09 -2.94
N ASP A 152 -1.77 21.97 -2.33
CA ASP A 152 -2.37 21.92 -0.98
C ASP A 152 -1.95 20.62 -0.29
N ALA A 153 -2.01 20.62 1.04
CA ALA A 153 -1.81 19.41 1.83
C ALA A 153 -3.05 18.52 1.78
N VAL A 154 -2.83 17.23 2.04
CA VAL A 154 -3.90 16.26 2.23
C VAL A 154 -4.81 16.68 3.40
N LYS A 155 -6.12 16.57 3.17
CA LYS A 155 -7.20 16.86 4.11
C LYS A 155 -7.95 15.58 4.44
N VAL A 156 -8.91 15.65 5.36
CA VAL A 156 -9.78 14.53 5.69
C VAL A 156 -11.25 14.86 5.47
N TYR A 157 -11.97 13.97 4.79
CA TYR A 157 -13.39 14.06 4.50
C TYR A 157 -14.19 13.19 5.48
N CYS A 158 -15.20 13.78 6.11
CA CYS A 158 -16.15 13.07 6.96
C CYS A 158 -17.43 12.71 6.19
N PRO A 159 -17.74 11.41 5.99
CA PRO A 159 -18.96 11.01 5.28
C PRO A 159 -20.26 11.36 6.03
N GLY A 160 -20.20 11.57 7.35
CA GLY A 160 -21.38 11.83 8.19
C GLY A 160 -21.88 13.25 8.15
N CYS A 161 -20.96 14.23 8.08
CA CYS A 161 -21.32 15.64 8.00
C CYS A 161 -20.99 16.31 6.67
N GLY A 162 -20.32 15.60 5.76
CA GLY A 162 -19.86 16.13 4.47
C GLY A 162 -18.77 17.21 4.59
N GLY A 163 -18.12 17.31 5.76
CA GLY A 163 -17.08 18.30 6.03
C GLY A 163 -15.70 17.82 5.58
N LEU A 164 -14.87 18.77 5.11
CA LEU A 164 -13.46 18.60 4.79
C LEU A 164 -12.62 19.39 5.81
N PHE A 165 -11.61 18.75 6.41
CA PHE A 165 -10.80 19.30 7.51
C PHE A 165 -9.31 19.17 7.23
#